data_AF-A0A5J4PET0-F1
#
_entry.id   AF-A0A5J4PET0-F1
#
_cell.length_a   1.000
_cell.length_b   1.000
_cell.length_c   1.000
_cell.angle_alpha   90.00
_cell.angle_beta   90.00
_cell.angle_gamma   90.00
#
_symmetry.space_group_name_H-M   'P 1'
#
loop_
_entity.id
_entity.type
_entity.pdbx_description
1 polymer ?
#
loop_
_entity_poly.entity_id
_entity_poly.type
_entity_poly.pdbx_seq_one_letter_code
_entity_poly.pdbx_strand_id
1 'polypeptide(L)'
;QILTADEYGLLLRLKESLTILSSLQKVYSATKELAERMEGCYIELKDQAQEIGNQYERIDFNSARLEEANERLNLIYSLQQKHRVKTIEELLSLAENYRKKLSVITSFDEQIAELTKQRDVQYNEVSQQAEKLTRKRITAAGEVEQEMSVRLILLGMPNIRFQVEIGSKEEPGVTGADVVNFLFSANKNGALQSVSSVASGGEIARVMLSVKAMIAGAVQLPTIVFDEIDTGVSGEIADRMADIMQEMSKENRQVISITHLPQIAA
;
A
#
# COMPACT_ATOMS: atom_id res chain seq x y z
N GLN A 1 63.98 37.66 -14.18
CA GLN A 1 65.04 37.37 -13.18
C GLN A 1 66.46 37.46 -13.77
N ILE A 2 66.80 36.81 -14.90
CA ILE A 2 68.18 36.85 -15.45
C ILE A 2 68.62 38.25 -15.96
N LEU A 3 67.69 39.05 -16.47
CA LEU A 3 67.98 40.40 -17.02
C LEU A 3 68.41 41.42 -15.96
N THR A 4 67.84 41.34 -14.75
CA THR A 4 67.93 42.37 -13.69
C THR A 4 68.49 41.84 -12.37
N ALA A 5 69.08 40.65 -12.34
CA ALA A 5 69.64 40.07 -11.12
C ALA A 5 70.79 40.91 -10.54
N ASP A 6 70.82 41.07 -9.21
CA ASP A 6 71.84 41.87 -8.50
C ASP A 6 73.24 41.28 -8.64
N GLU A 7 73.37 39.94 -8.65
CA GLU A 7 74.58 39.23 -9.05
C GLU A 7 74.39 38.58 -10.42
N TYR A 8 75.36 38.78 -11.33
CA TYR A 8 75.38 38.23 -12.70
C TYR A 8 74.31 38.76 -13.68
N GLY A 9 73.57 39.83 -13.33
CA GLY A 9 72.58 40.43 -14.23
C GLY A 9 73.16 40.87 -15.58
N LEU A 10 72.47 40.51 -16.66
CA LEU A 10 72.90 40.84 -18.02
C LEU A 10 73.05 42.36 -18.22
N LEU A 11 72.11 43.15 -17.71
CA LEU A 11 72.15 44.62 -17.81
C LEU A 11 73.33 45.24 -17.05
N LEU A 12 73.69 44.68 -15.89
CA LEU A 12 74.83 45.14 -15.10
C LEU A 12 76.14 44.91 -15.86
N ARG A 13 76.36 43.68 -16.36
CA ARG A 13 77.55 43.32 -17.14
C ARG A 13 77.66 44.08 -18.46
N LEU A 14 76.54 44.36 -19.10
CA LEU A 14 76.51 45.12 -20.35
C LEU A 14 76.84 46.60 -20.10
N LYS A 15 76.42 47.17 -18.98
CA LYS A 15 76.82 48.52 -18.52
C LYS A 15 78.31 48.60 -18.15
N GLU A 16 78.84 47.59 -17.48
CA GLU A 16 80.28 47.48 -17.18
C GLU A 16 81.11 47.43 -18.48
N SER A 17 80.70 46.58 -19.43
CA SER A 17 81.33 46.45 -20.74
C SER A 17 81.30 47.77 -21.52
N LEU A 18 80.18 48.51 -21.44
CA LEU A 18 80.02 49.82 -22.06
C LEU A 18 80.96 50.88 -21.45
N THR A 19 81.18 50.83 -20.15
CA THR A 19 82.11 51.72 -19.44
C THR A 19 83.56 51.47 -19.89
N ILE A 20 83.93 50.19 -20.04
CA ILE A 20 85.24 49.79 -20.55
C ILE A 20 85.43 50.26 -22.00
N LEU A 21 84.46 50.01 -22.88
CA LEU A 21 84.50 50.44 -24.29
C LEU A 21 84.56 51.97 -24.43
N SER A 22 83.83 52.71 -23.60
CA SER A 22 83.87 54.18 -23.57
C SER A 22 85.23 54.72 -23.10
N SER A 23 85.93 54.00 -22.22
CA SER A 23 87.28 54.39 -21.80
C SER A 23 88.32 54.18 -22.91
N LEU A 24 88.18 53.11 -23.71
CA LEU A 24 89.05 52.76 -24.83
C LEU A 24 88.90 53.72 -26.02
N GLN A 25 87.71 54.31 -26.18
CA GLN A 25 87.42 55.34 -27.18
C GLN A 25 88.39 56.53 -27.13
N LYS A 26 88.91 56.87 -25.94
CA LYS A 26 89.87 57.99 -25.75
C LYS A 26 91.22 57.74 -26.41
N VAL A 27 91.56 56.47 -26.68
CA VAL A 27 92.88 56.04 -27.20
C VAL A 27 92.76 55.37 -28.58
N TYR A 28 91.60 54.82 -28.92
CA TYR A 28 91.35 54.14 -30.20
C TYR A 28 89.98 54.47 -30.79
N SER A 29 89.96 55.36 -31.78
CA SER A 29 88.72 55.96 -32.34
C SER A 29 87.76 54.96 -32.98
N ALA A 30 88.24 53.81 -33.47
CA ALA A 30 87.40 52.79 -34.10
C ALA A 30 86.44 52.09 -33.10
N THR A 31 86.62 52.27 -31.79
CA THR A 31 85.69 51.75 -30.77
C THR A 31 84.45 52.61 -30.56
N LYS A 32 84.40 53.83 -31.13
CA LYS A 32 83.26 54.74 -31.00
C LYS A 32 81.95 54.13 -31.51
N GLU A 33 81.96 53.60 -32.73
CA GLU A 33 80.76 52.98 -33.35
C GLU A 33 80.29 51.74 -32.58
N LEU A 34 81.23 50.96 -32.03
CA LEU A 34 80.93 49.79 -31.22
C LEU A 34 80.30 50.18 -29.86
N ALA A 35 80.79 51.26 -29.23
CA ALA A 35 80.23 51.78 -28.00
C ALA A 35 78.80 52.31 -28.20
N GLU A 36 78.56 53.08 -29.27
CA GLU A 36 77.23 53.61 -29.63
C GLU A 36 76.22 52.47 -29.90
N ARG A 37 76.62 51.43 -30.63
CA ARG A 37 75.76 50.26 -30.87
C ARG A 37 75.44 49.49 -29.58
N MET A 38 76.44 49.35 -28.69
CA MET A 38 76.23 48.66 -27.42
C MET A 38 75.40 49.47 -26.43
N GLU A 39 75.48 50.81 -26.50
CA GLU A 39 74.59 51.73 -25.76
C GLU A 39 73.15 51.57 -26.21
N GLY A 40 72.91 51.50 -27.52
CA GLY A 40 71.59 51.20 -28.06
C GLY A 40 71.01 49.88 -27.54
N CYS A 41 71.81 48.80 -27.56
CA CYS A 41 71.38 47.52 -26.99
C CYS A 41 71.13 47.57 -25.48
N TYR A 42 71.90 48.36 -24.73
CA TYR A 42 71.70 48.55 -23.29
C TYR A 42 70.36 49.22 -22.99
N ILE A 43 70.05 50.30 -23.70
CA ILE A 43 68.81 51.07 -23.52
C ILE A 43 67.61 50.19 -23.86
N GLU A 44 67.64 49.51 -25.02
CA GLU A 44 66.55 48.63 -25.46
C GLU A 44 66.29 47.50 -24.45
N LEU A 45 67.33 46.81 -23.99
CA LEU A 45 67.17 45.73 -23.01
C LEU A 45 66.68 46.25 -21.64
N LYS A 46 67.07 47.47 -21.26
CA LYS A 46 66.61 48.10 -20.02
C LYS A 46 65.13 48.46 -20.10
N ASP A 47 64.69 49.01 -21.23
CA ASP A 47 63.29 49.36 -21.46
C ASP A 47 62.41 48.11 -21.50
N GLN A 48 62.85 47.05 -22.18
CA GLN A 48 62.16 45.75 -22.18
C GLN A 48 62.06 45.15 -20.78
N ALA A 49 63.13 45.22 -19.97
CA ALA A 49 63.09 44.73 -18.59
C ALA A 49 62.08 45.51 -17.73
N GLN A 50 62.01 46.84 -17.90
CA GLN A 50 61.04 47.68 -17.21
C GLN A 50 59.60 47.39 -17.67
N GLU A 51 59.38 47.21 -18.97
CA GLU A 51 58.06 46.89 -19.51
C GLU A 51 57.58 45.51 -19.04
N ILE A 52 58.45 44.51 -19.01
CA ILE A 52 58.14 43.18 -18.44
C ILE A 52 57.73 43.30 -16.97
N GLY A 53 58.44 44.11 -16.18
CA GLY A 53 58.07 44.39 -14.79
C GLY A 53 56.69 45.04 -14.65
N ASN A 54 56.45 46.11 -15.42
CA ASN A 54 55.17 46.82 -15.43
C ASN A 54 54.00 45.91 -15.88
N GLN A 55 54.22 45.03 -16.87
CA GLN A 55 53.20 44.08 -17.34
C GLN A 55 52.94 42.98 -16.29
N TYR A 56 53.96 42.54 -15.57
CA TYR A 56 53.81 41.59 -14.47
C TYR A 56 52.95 42.17 -13.33
N GLU A 57 53.16 43.44 -12.97
CA GLU A 57 52.35 44.14 -11.97
C GLU A 57 50.89 44.37 -12.42
N ARG A 58 50.62 44.37 -13.73
CA ARG A 58 49.26 44.47 -14.28
C ARG A 58 48.48 43.15 -14.25
N ILE A 59 49.15 42.02 -13.98
CA ILE A 59 48.46 40.74 -13.80
C ILE A 59 47.76 40.76 -12.44
N ASP A 60 46.52 41.23 -12.43
CA ASP A 60 45.69 41.28 -11.23
C ASP A 60 45.15 39.87 -10.90
N PHE A 61 45.85 39.17 -10.00
CA PHE A 61 45.35 37.94 -9.41
C PHE A 61 44.24 38.27 -8.41
N ASN A 62 42.99 38.21 -8.86
CA ASN A 62 41.84 38.32 -7.97
C ASN A 62 41.71 37.06 -7.10
N SER A 63 42.45 37.05 -5.99
CA SER A 63 42.49 35.98 -5.00
C SER A 63 41.11 35.68 -4.40
N ALA A 64 40.27 36.70 -4.18
CA ALA A 64 38.91 36.52 -3.68
C ALA A 64 38.03 35.70 -4.64
N ARG A 65 38.13 35.98 -5.95
CA ARG A 65 37.39 35.21 -6.98
C ARG A 65 37.87 33.77 -7.09
N LEU A 66 39.17 33.54 -6.93
CA LEU A 66 39.73 32.18 -6.91
C LEU A 66 39.23 31.39 -5.70
N GLU A 67 39.16 32.04 -4.54
CA GLU A 67 38.62 31.46 -3.31
C GLU A 67 37.15 31.08 -3.46
N GLU A 68 36.31 32.00 -3.98
CA GLU A 68 34.90 31.72 -4.28
C GLU A 68 34.71 30.52 -5.23
N ALA A 69 35.52 30.44 -6.29
CA ALA A 69 35.47 29.33 -7.23
C ALA A 69 35.85 27.99 -6.57
N ASN A 70 36.89 27.99 -5.73
CA ASN A 70 37.33 26.80 -4.99
C ASN A 70 36.28 26.36 -3.97
N GLU A 71 35.68 27.28 -3.21
CA GLU A 71 34.58 26.97 -2.29
C GLU A 71 33.41 26.32 -3.02
N ARG A 72 33.03 26.86 -4.18
CA ARG A 72 31.93 26.33 -4.98
C ARG A 72 32.24 24.94 -5.54
N LEU A 73 33.47 24.69 -6.00
CA LEU A 73 33.90 23.36 -6.43
C LEU A 73 33.91 22.36 -5.27
N ASN A 74 34.42 22.76 -4.10
CA ASN A 74 34.42 21.92 -2.90
C ASN A 74 33.00 21.53 -2.47
N LEU A 75 32.04 22.47 -2.54
CA LEU A 75 30.64 22.19 -2.30
C LEU A 75 30.10 21.14 -3.28
N ILE A 76 30.35 21.30 -4.58
CA ILE A 76 29.89 20.35 -5.60
C ILE A 76 30.49 18.95 -5.33
N TYR A 77 31.81 18.85 -5.10
CA TYR A 77 32.46 17.56 -4.85
C TYR A 77 31.97 16.89 -3.57
N SER A 78 31.77 17.66 -2.49
CA SER A 78 31.23 17.12 -1.24
C SER A 78 29.82 16.56 -1.41
N LEU A 79 28.96 17.23 -2.19
CA LEU A 79 27.63 16.75 -2.54
C LEU A 79 27.69 15.51 -3.43
N GLN A 80 28.55 15.49 -4.45
CA GLN A 80 28.75 14.32 -5.29
C GLN A 80 29.21 13.10 -4.50
N GLN A 81 30.17 13.28 -3.57
CA GLN A 81 30.65 12.22 -2.70
C GLN A 81 29.56 11.74 -1.73
N LYS A 82 28.84 12.66 -1.07
CA LYS A 82 27.73 12.35 -0.15
C LYS A 82 26.66 11.51 -0.83
N HIS A 83 26.32 11.85 -2.07
CA HIS A 83 25.27 11.19 -2.84
C HIS A 83 25.78 10.08 -3.76
N ARG A 84 27.09 9.79 -3.74
CA ARG A 84 27.78 8.74 -4.53
C ARG A 84 27.53 8.84 -6.04
N VAL A 85 27.58 10.06 -6.57
CA VAL A 85 27.44 10.37 -8.00
C VAL A 85 28.74 10.92 -8.57
N LYS A 86 28.95 10.76 -9.87
CA LYS A 86 30.19 11.14 -10.56
C LYS A 86 30.07 12.44 -11.35
N THR A 87 28.85 12.81 -11.75
CA THR A 87 28.59 14.01 -12.57
C THR A 87 27.62 14.98 -11.90
N ILE A 88 27.58 16.23 -12.37
CA ILE A 88 26.65 17.24 -11.85
C ILE A 88 25.23 16.91 -12.32
N GLU A 89 25.09 16.38 -13.53
CA GLU A 89 23.82 15.94 -14.11
C GLU A 89 23.18 14.82 -13.27
N GLU A 90 23.98 13.85 -12.82
CA GLU A 90 23.52 12.79 -11.90
C GLU A 90 23.03 13.36 -10.57
N LEU A 91 23.75 14.35 -10.01
CA LEU A 91 23.37 15.01 -8.75
C LEU A 91 22.03 15.75 -8.89
N LEU A 92 21.85 16.49 -9.98
CA LEU A 92 20.60 17.22 -10.26
C LEU A 92 19.43 16.26 -10.52
N SER A 93 19.66 15.18 -11.26
CA SER A 93 18.66 14.13 -11.49
C SER A 93 18.21 13.47 -10.19
N LEU A 94 19.15 13.20 -9.27
CA LEU A 94 18.85 12.67 -7.95
C LEU A 94 18.03 13.65 -7.11
N ALA A 95 18.36 14.94 -7.14
CA ALA A 95 17.60 15.98 -6.44
C ALA A 95 16.14 16.07 -6.95
N GLU A 96 15.94 16.00 -8.27
CA GLU A 96 14.60 15.94 -8.86
C GLU A 96 13.84 14.66 -8.48
N ASN A 97 14.52 13.52 -8.41
CA ASN A 97 13.93 12.27 -7.93
C ASN A 97 13.44 12.40 -6.48
N TYR A 98 14.25 12.98 -5.60
CA TYR A 98 13.86 13.23 -4.21
C TYR A 98 12.71 14.21 -4.09
N ARG A 99 12.71 15.30 -4.87
CA ARG A 99 11.62 16.27 -4.90
C ARG A 99 10.30 15.61 -5.32
N LYS A 100 10.32 14.75 -6.35
CA LYS A 100 9.16 13.96 -6.77
C LYS A 100 8.69 13.00 -5.66
N LYS A 101 9.60 12.26 -5.04
CA LYS A 101 9.27 11.34 -3.94
C LYS A 101 8.64 12.07 -2.75
N LEU A 102 9.18 13.22 -2.36
CA LEU A 102 8.64 14.05 -1.28
C LEU A 102 7.25 14.57 -1.62
N SER A 103 7.04 15.07 -2.84
CA SER A 103 5.73 15.52 -3.31
C SER A 103 4.67 14.42 -3.25
N VAL A 104 5.03 13.19 -3.61
CA VAL A 104 4.13 12.03 -3.49
C VAL A 104 3.79 11.75 -2.03
N ILE A 105 4.77 11.83 -1.12
CA ILE A 105 4.55 11.61 0.32
C ILE A 105 3.59 12.66 0.89
N THR A 106 3.77 13.94 0.57
CA THR A 106 2.88 15.02 1.04
C THR A 106 1.45 14.86 0.52
N SER A 107 1.26 14.23 -0.64
CA SER A 107 -0.08 13.95 -1.20
C SER A 107 -0.76 12.72 -0.55
N PHE A 108 -0.03 11.83 0.12
CA PHE A 108 -0.64 10.64 0.70
C PHE A 108 -1.60 10.95 1.84
N ASP A 109 -1.34 11.95 2.67
CA ASP A 109 -2.26 12.29 3.76
C ASP A 109 -3.62 12.74 3.22
N GLU A 110 -3.62 13.54 2.15
CA GLU A 110 -4.85 13.95 1.46
C GLU A 110 -5.55 12.77 0.78
N GLN A 111 -4.80 11.89 0.09
CA GLN A 111 -5.36 10.70 -0.56
C GLN A 111 -5.94 9.70 0.45
N ILE A 112 -5.26 9.48 1.58
CA ILE A 112 -5.72 8.61 2.66
C ILE A 112 -6.98 9.20 3.27
N ALA A 113 -7.02 10.51 3.53
CA ALA A 113 -8.21 11.16 4.07
C ALA A 113 -9.42 11.01 3.14
N GLU A 114 -9.22 11.20 1.83
CA GLU A 114 -10.27 11.04 0.83
C GLU A 114 -10.75 9.59 0.73
N LEU A 115 -9.84 8.61 0.64
CA LEU A 115 -10.19 7.19 0.59
C LEU A 115 -10.88 6.71 1.88
N THR A 116 -10.45 7.22 3.04
CA THR A 116 -11.09 6.93 4.34
C THR A 116 -12.52 7.44 4.35
N LYS A 117 -12.76 8.66 3.85
CA LYS A 117 -14.10 9.22 3.73
C LYS A 117 -14.97 8.39 2.78
N GLN A 118 -14.44 7.97 1.64
CA GLN A 118 -15.17 7.11 0.69
C GLN A 118 -15.52 5.75 1.30
N ARG A 119 -14.58 5.12 2.01
CA ARG A 119 -14.83 3.89 2.78
C ARG A 119 -15.96 4.08 3.80
N ASP A 120 -15.94 5.17 4.56
CA ASP A 120 -16.94 5.42 5.61
C ASP A 120 -18.34 5.64 5.05
N VAL A 121 -18.44 6.31 3.90
CA VAL A 121 -19.72 6.45 3.17
C VAL A 121 -20.24 5.08 2.76
N GLN A 122 -19.42 4.26 2.11
CA GLN A 122 -19.80 2.92 1.67
C GLN A 122 -20.14 1.99 2.84
N TYR A 123 -19.38 2.06 3.94
CA TYR A 123 -19.65 1.28 5.14
C TYR A 123 -20.99 1.64 5.79
N ASN A 124 -21.34 2.93 5.81
CA ASN A 124 -22.65 3.38 6.29
C ASN A 124 -23.79 2.87 5.41
N GLU A 125 -23.63 2.87 4.10
CA GLU A 125 -24.61 2.29 3.18
C GLU A 125 -24.80 0.79 3.44
N VAL A 126 -23.71 0.03 3.57
CA VAL A 126 -23.75 -1.40 3.89
C VAL A 126 -24.44 -1.64 5.23
N SER A 127 -24.10 -0.85 6.25
CA SER A 127 -24.71 -0.96 7.59
C SER A 127 -26.22 -0.72 7.57
N GLN A 128 -26.68 0.29 6.83
CA GLN A 128 -28.12 0.56 6.67
C GLN A 128 -28.86 -0.58 5.95
N GLN A 129 -28.24 -1.18 4.93
CA GLN A 129 -28.84 -2.32 4.23
C GLN A 129 -28.83 -3.59 5.10
N ALA A 130 -27.76 -3.80 5.87
CA ALA A 130 -27.68 -4.89 6.83
C ALA A 130 -28.80 -4.77 7.88
N GLU A 131 -29.04 -3.58 8.42
CA GLU A 131 -30.11 -3.36 9.40
C GLU A 131 -31.50 -3.65 8.81
N LYS A 132 -31.76 -3.24 7.56
CA LYS A 132 -33.01 -3.59 6.86
C LYS A 132 -33.17 -5.11 6.71
N LEU A 133 -32.08 -5.81 6.40
CA LEU A 133 -32.08 -7.27 6.31
C LEU A 133 -32.35 -7.92 7.67
N THR A 134 -31.72 -7.44 8.74
CA THR A 134 -31.96 -7.90 10.12
C THR A 134 -33.42 -7.76 10.51
N ARG A 135 -34.06 -6.61 10.25
CA ARG A 135 -35.49 -6.42 10.56
C ARG A 135 -36.40 -7.40 9.81
N LYS A 136 -36.10 -7.66 8.53
CA LYS A 136 -36.83 -8.67 7.75
C LYS A 136 -36.63 -10.08 8.30
N ARG A 137 -35.41 -10.42 8.71
CA ARG A 137 -35.09 -11.71 9.34
C ARG A 137 -35.82 -11.89 10.66
N ILE A 138 -35.89 -10.87 11.51
CA ILE A 138 -36.64 -10.93 12.78
C ILE A 138 -38.12 -11.20 12.52
N THR A 139 -38.71 -10.55 11.51
CA THR A 139 -40.11 -10.77 11.15
C THR A 139 -40.34 -12.21 10.65
N ALA A 140 -39.51 -12.66 9.70
CA ALA A 140 -39.59 -14.01 9.16
C ALA A 140 -39.29 -15.10 10.21
N ALA A 141 -38.39 -14.82 11.16
CA ALA A 141 -38.11 -15.71 12.28
C ALA A 141 -39.36 -16.00 13.10
N GLY A 142 -40.16 -14.97 13.44
CA GLY A 142 -41.41 -15.16 14.17
C GLY A 142 -42.43 -16.00 13.39
N GLU A 143 -42.54 -15.81 12.08
CA GLU A 143 -43.42 -16.63 11.22
C GLU A 143 -42.97 -18.10 11.20
N VAL A 144 -41.65 -18.33 11.03
CA VAL A 144 -41.05 -19.66 11.05
C VAL A 144 -41.23 -20.34 12.41
N GLU A 145 -41.03 -19.63 13.51
CA GLU A 145 -41.23 -20.18 14.87
C GLU A 145 -42.67 -20.66 15.09
N GLN A 146 -43.65 -19.88 14.65
CA GLN A 146 -45.06 -20.23 14.76
C GLN A 146 -45.40 -21.44 13.88
N GLU A 147 -45.01 -21.43 12.61
CA GLU A 147 -45.30 -22.53 11.69
C GLU A 147 -44.63 -23.84 12.14
N MET A 148 -43.37 -23.77 12.55
CA MET A 148 -42.64 -24.92 13.09
C MET A 148 -43.30 -25.47 14.35
N SER A 149 -43.76 -24.60 15.27
CA SER A 149 -44.46 -25.04 16.48
C SER A 149 -45.76 -25.79 16.13
N VAL A 150 -46.57 -25.26 15.20
CA VAL A 150 -47.82 -25.89 14.76
C VAL A 150 -47.55 -27.27 14.13
N ARG A 151 -46.60 -27.35 13.20
CA ARG A 151 -46.25 -28.61 12.51
C ARG A 151 -45.69 -29.65 13.47
N LEU A 152 -44.82 -29.26 14.40
CA LEU A 152 -44.19 -30.20 15.33
C LEU A 152 -45.15 -30.72 16.41
N ILE A 153 -46.15 -29.93 16.82
CA ILE A 153 -47.22 -30.41 17.70
C ILE A 153 -48.02 -31.53 17.03
N LEU A 154 -48.35 -31.38 15.73
CA LEU A 154 -49.04 -32.41 14.95
C LEU A 154 -48.19 -33.69 14.78
N LEU A 155 -46.86 -33.55 14.84
CA LEU A 155 -45.89 -34.63 14.77
C LEU A 155 -45.53 -35.24 16.14
N GLY A 156 -46.42 -35.09 17.12
CA GLY A 156 -46.31 -35.73 18.43
C GLY A 156 -45.37 -35.04 19.41
N MET A 157 -45.04 -33.75 19.19
CA MET A 157 -44.24 -32.94 20.13
C MET A 157 -45.08 -31.82 20.76
N PRO A 158 -46.04 -32.14 21.65
CA PRO A 158 -46.98 -31.14 22.20
C PRO A 158 -46.31 -30.06 23.06
N ASN A 159 -45.13 -30.35 23.60
CA ASN A 159 -44.37 -29.45 24.48
C ASN A 159 -43.15 -28.83 23.79
N ILE A 160 -43.16 -28.79 22.46
CA ILE A 160 -42.09 -28.23 21.63
C ILE A 160 -41.82 -26.76 21.94
N ARG A 161 -40.54 -26.40 21.96
CA ARG A 161 -40.09 -25.02 21.81
C ARG A 161 -39.09 -24.95 20.66
N PHE A 162 -39.42 -24.15 19.66
CA PHE A 162 -38.55 -23.82 18.54
C PHE A 162 -38.30 -22.32 18.54
N GLN A 163 -37.04 -21.91 18.44
CA GLN A 163 -36.66 -20.50 18.45
C GLN A 163 -35.58 -20.25 17.39
N VAL A 164 -35.71 -19.15 16.65
CA VAL A 164 -34.71 -18.65 15.73
C VAL A 164 -33.99 -17.50 16.42
N GLU A 165 -32.80 -17.78 16.92
CA GLU A 165 -31.95 -16.76 17.53
C GLU A 165 -31.16 -16.02 16.45
N ILE A 166 -31.26 -14.69 16.46
CA ILE A 166 -30.54 -13.81 15.54
C ILE A 166 -29.56 -12.97 16.37
N GLY A 167 -28.28 -13.33 16.31
CA GLY A 167 -27.18 -12.57 16.89
C GLY A 167 -26.55 -11.59 15.88
N SER A 168 -25.75 -10.65 16.37
CA SER A 168 -25.02 -9.68 15.54
C SER A 168 -23.55 -10.07 15.36
N LYS A 169 -23.00 -9.80 14.18
CA LYS A 169 -21.55 -9.81 13.88
C LYS A 169 -20.95 -8.44 14.14
N GLU A 170 -19.65 -8.40 14.41
CA GLU A 170 -18.91 -7.14 14.52
C GLU A 170 -18.87 -6.37 13.19
N GLU A 171 -18.76 -7.09 12.07
CA GLU A 171 -18.76 -6.49 10.73
C GLU A 171 -19.77 -7.18 9.80
N PRO A 172 -20.49 -6.42 8.95
CA PRO A 172 -21.37 -6.98 7.94
C PRO A 172 -20.57 -7.81 6.92
N GLY A 173 -20.91 -9.09 6.79
CA GLY A 173 -20.37 -9.94 5.75
C GLY A 173 -21.23 -9.92 4.48
N VAL A 174 -20.87 -10.76 3.50
CA VAL A 174 -21.65 -10.95 2.27
C VAL A 174 -23.10 -11.37 2.50
N THR A 175 -23.41 -11.96 3.67
CA THR A 175 -24.75 -12.37 4.09
C THR A 175 -25.41 -11.40 5.09
N GLY A 176 -24.84 -10.21 5.28
CA GLY A 176 -25.29 -9.21 6.24
C GLY A 176 -24.60 -9.34 7.60
N ALA A 177 -25.16 -8.63 8.59
CA ALA A 177 -24.58 -8.49 9.93
C ALA A 177 -25.12 -9.51 10.95
N ASP A 178 -25.91 -10.50 10.52
CA ASP A 178 -26.53 -11.44 11.45
C ASP A 178 -25.85 -12.81 11.49
N VAL A 179 -25.90 -13.44 12.65
CA VAL A 179 -25.66 -14.87 12.89
C VAL A 179 -27.00 -15.51 13.24
N VAL A 180 -27.46 -16.49 12.46
CA VAL A 180 -28.76 -17.13 12.67
C VAL A 180 -28.55 -18.54 13.23
N ASN A 181 -29.12 -18.81 14.40
CA ASN A 181 -29.09 -20.10 15.06
C ASN A 181 -30.52 -20.63 15.21
N PHE A 182 -30.74 -21.88 14.79
CA PHE A 182 -32.01 -22.57 15.02
C PHE A 182 -31.90 -23.40 16.29
N LEU A 183 -32.72 -23.04 17.28
CA LEU A 183 -32.75 -23.64 18.60
C LEU A 183 -34.03 -24.46 18.79
N PHE A 184 -33.90 -25.59 19.47
CA PHE A 184 -34.96 -26.57 19.66
C PHE A 184 -34.93 -27.17 21.06
N SER A 185 -36.10 -27.48 21.61
CA SER A 185 -36.27 -28.32 22.78
C SER A 185 -37.57 -29.13 22.69
N ALA A 186 -37.47 -30.45 22.75
CA ALA A 186 -38.63 -31.35 22.72
C ALA A 186 -39.48 -31.29 24.01
N ASN A 187 -38.92 -30.74 25.10
CA ASN A 187 -39.51 -30.73 26.43
C ASN A 187 -39.76 -29.30 26.93
N LYS A 188 -40.89 -29.09 27.60
CA LYS A 188 -41.30 -27.77 28.15
C LYS A 188 -40.24 -27.14 29.06
N ASN A 189 -39.51 -27.95 29.82
CA ASN A 189 -38.48 -27.52 30.76
C ASN A 189 -37.04 -27.79 30.28
N GLY A 190 -36.86 -28.36 29.08
CA GLY A 190 -35.54 -28.65 28.53
C GLY A 190 -34.83 -27.38 28.08
N ALA A 191 -33.50 -27.32 28.15
CA ALA A 191 -32.76 -26.22 27.56
C ALA A 191 -33.00 -26.15 26.04
N LEU A 192 -33.04 -24.95 25.49
CA LEU A 192 -32.98 -24.75 24.04
C LEU A 192 -31.55 -25.04 23.59
N GLN A 193 -31.41 -25.93 22.63
CA GLN A 193 -30.12 -26.34 22.07
C GLN A 193 -30.13 -26.17 20.56
N SER A 194 -28.96 -25.99 19.96
CA SER A 194 -28.86 -25.98 18.50
C SER A 194 -29.43 -27.28 17.95
N VAL A 195 -30.25 -27.20 16.90
CA VAL A 195 -30.84 -28.38 16.22
C VAL A 195 -29.74 -29.40 15.84
N SER A 196 -28.54 -28.95 15.49
CA SER A 196 -27.40 -29.82 15.16
C SER A 196 -26.78 -30.57 16.35
N SER A 197 -27.08 -30.16 17.59
CA SER A 197 -26.46 -30.67 18.82
C SER A 197 -27.36 -31.59 19.65
N VAL A 198 -28.59 -31.81 19.20
CA VAL A 198 -29.56 -32.66 19.89
C VAL A 198 -29.20 -34.14 19.69
N ALA A 199 -29.41 -34.97 20.70
CA ALA A 199 -28.93 -36.36 20.73
C ALA A 199 -29.94 -37.41 20.24
N SER A 200 -31.22 -37.05 20.03
CA SER A 200 -32.28 -37.99 19.64
C SER A 200 -32.53 -37.97 18.14
N GLY A 201 -32.14 -39.04 17.44
CA GLY A 201 -32.24 -39.16 15.98
C GLY A 201 -33.66 -38.97 15.44
N GLY A 202 -34.65 -39.63 16.06
CA GLY A 202 -36.05 -39.57 15.60
C GLY A 202 -36.70 -38.19 15.77
N GLU A 203 -36.38 -37.46 16.84
CA GLU A 203 -36.94 -36.12 17.06
C GLU A 203 -36.34 -35.10 16.08
N ILE A 204 -35.02 -35.12 15.88
CA ILE A 204 -34.34 -34.26 14.90
C ILE A 204 -34.87 -34.54 13.49
N ALA A 205 -35.11 -35.80 13.15
CA ALA A 205 -35.58 -36.18 11.84
C ALA A 205 -36.99 -35.61 11.55
N ARG A 206 -37.88 -35.56 12.56
CA ARG A 206 -39.19 -34.89 12.46
C ARG A 206 -39.09 -33.36 12.38
N VAL A 207 -38.13 -32.76 13.09
CA VAL A 207 -37.79 -31.33 12.94
C VAL A 207 -37.33 -31.03 11.52
N MET A 208 -36.40 -31.83 11.00
CA MET A 208 -35.88 -31.67 9.65
C MET A 208 -36.94 -31.93 8.57
N LEU A 209 -37.87 -32.86 8.78
CA LEU A 209 -39.04 -33.05 7.91
C LEU A 209 -39.89 -31.78 7.85
N SER A 210 -40.19 -31.17 9.00
CA SER A 210 -40.98 -29.94 9.08
C SER A 210 -40.27 -28.76 8.42
N VAL A 211 -38.96 -28.60 8.68
CA VAL A 211 -38.13 -27.56 8.04
C VAL A 211 -38.10 -27.78 6.53
N LYS A 212 -37.83 -29.00 6.07
CA LYS A 212 -37.79 -29.34 4.64
C LYS A 212 -39.14 -29.06 3.99
N ALA A 213 -40.25 -29.49 4.57
CA ALA A 213 -41.59 -29.22 4.05
C ALA A 213 -41.86 -27.72 3.90
N MET A 214 -41.50 -26.92 4.91
CA MET A 214 -41.66 -25.47 4.91
C MET A 214 -40.80 -24.78 3.83
N ILE A 215 -39.53 -25.16 3.69
CA ILE A 215 -38.64 -24.52 2.68
C ILE A 215 -38.83 -25.09 1.29
N ALA A 216 -39.47 -26.25 1.13
CA ALA A 216 -39.58 -26.89 -0.17
C ALA A 216 -40.34 -25.99 -1.16
N GLY A 217 -41.34 -25.22 -0.70
CA GLY A 217 -42.03 -24.23 -1.53
C GLY A 217 -41.15 -23.07 -2.01
N ALA A 218 -40.06 -22.76 -1.30
CA ALA A 218 -39.15 -21.65 -1.61
C ALA A 218 -37.86 -22.09 -2.32
N VAL A 219 -37.45 -23.36 -2.19
CA VAL A 219 -36.20 -23.91 -2.71
C VAL A 219 -36.50 -25.12 -3.59
N GLN A 220 -35.94 -25.16 -4.82
CA GLN A 220 -35.98 -26.36 -5.66
C GLN A 220 -35.19 -27.50 -5.02
N LEU A 221 -35.88 -28.34 -4.26
CA LEU A 221 -35.38 -29.61 -3.73
C LEU A 221 -35.99 -30.74 -4.56
N PRO A 222 -35.39 -31.12 -5.71
CA PRO A 222 -36.00 -32.07 -6.65
C PRO A 222 -36.13 -33.48 -6.05
N THR A 223 -35.21 -33.87 -5.17
CA THR A 223 -35.24 -35.17 -4.48
C THR A 223 -34.91 -34.99 -3.00
N ILE A 224 -35.69 -35.61 -2.13
CA ILE A 224 -35.52 -35.60 -0.69
C ILE A 224 -35.56 -37.04 -0.18
N VAL A 225 -34.52 -37.42 0.56
CA VAL A 225 -34.41 -38.73 1.21
C VAL A 225 -34.58 -38.58 2.71
N PHE A 226 -35.38 -39.45 3.30
CA PHE A 226 -35.63 -39.59 4.72
C PHE A 226 -35.23 -40.99 5.18
N ASP A 227 -34.46 -41.06 6.26
CA ASP A 227 -34.02 -42.30 6.89
C ASP A 227 -34.33 -42.23 8.39
N GLU A 228 -34.82 -43.34 8.96
CA GLU A 228 -35.15 -43.50 10.40
C GLU A 228 -36.08 -42.45 11.03
N ILE A 229 -36.86 -41.71 10.23
CA ILE A 229 -37.76 -40.67 10.73
C ILE A 229 -38.89 -41.23 11.62
N ASP A 230 -39.21 -42.51 11.44
CA ASP A 230 -40.31 -43.24 12.05
C ASP A 230 -39.93 -43.86 13.41
N THR A 231 -38.69 -43.63 13.86
CA THR A 231 -38.19 -44.13 15.15
C THR A 231 -38.97 -43.54 16.32
N GLY A 232 -39.61 -44.40 17.10
CA GLY A 232 -40.38 -44.00 18.29
C GLY A 232 -41.74 -43.39 17.97
N VAL A 233 -42.28 -43.64 16.77
CA VAL A 233 -43.56 -43.09 16.30
C VAL A 233 -44.51 -44.23 15.93
N SER A 234 -45.80 -44.08 16.23
CA SER A 234 -46.84 -45.03 15.79
C SER A 234 -48.22 -44.37 15.73
N GLY A 235 -49.17 -45.02 15.06
CA GLY A 235 -50.57 -44.58 14.98
C GLY A 235 -50.73 -43.25 14.24
N GLU A 236 -51.57 -42.35 14.79
CA GLU A 236 -51.95 -41.09 14.14
C GLU A 236 -50.73 -40.23 13.75
N ILE A 237 -49.63 -40.26 14.51
CA ILE A 237 -48.43 -39.47 14.21
C ILE A 237 -47.76 -39.98 12.91
N ALA A 238 -47.76 -41.30 12.68
CA ALA A 238 -47.23 -41.88 11.45
C ALA A 238 -48.09 -41.50 10.23
N ASP A 239 -49.42 -41.45 10.39
CA ASP A 239 -50.34 -40.97 9.36
C ASP A 239 -50.06 -39.50 9.02
N ARG A 240 -49.86 -38.63 10.03
CA ARG A 240 -49.50 -37.22 9.81
C ARG A 240 -48.17 -37.05 9.09
N MET A 241 -47.20 -37.91 9.36
CA MET A 241 -45.92 -37.89 8.65
C MET A 241 -46.09 -38.27 7.18
N ALA A 242 -46.91 -39.29 6.90
CA ALA A 242 -47.24 -39.69 5.53
C ALA A 242 -47.98 -38.56 4.77
N ASP A 243 -48.93 -37.88 5.42
CA ASP A 243 -49.63 -36.71 4.86
C ASP A 243 -48.66 -35.61 4.42
N ILE A 244 -47.68 -35.25 5.27
CA ILE A 244 -46.66 -34.23 4.95
C ILE A 244 -45.79 -34.68 3.78
N MET A 245 -45.39 -35.95 3.74
CA MET A 245 -44.62 -36.47 2.60
C MET A 245 -45.40 -36.43 1.29
N GLN A 246 -46.70 -36.74 1.35
CA GLN A 246 -47.58 -36.68 0.20
C GLN A 246 -47.83 -35.24 -0.25
N GLU A 247 -47.95 -34.29 0.69
CA GLU A 247 -48.00 -32.86 0.38
C GLU A 247 -46.72 -32.43 -0.36
N MET A 248 -45.56 -32.84 0.15
CA MET A 248 -44.27 -32.53 -0.47
C MET A 248 -44.11 -33.12 -1.88
N SER A 249 -44.66 -34.31 -2.14
CA SER A 249 -44.56 -34.98 -3.44
C SER A 249 -45.46 -34.35 -4.52
N LYS A 250 -46.59 -33.74 -4.12
CA LYS A 250 -47.50 -33.01 -5.03
C LYS A 250 -46.86 -31.78 -5.69
N GLU A 251 -45.78 -31.26 -5.10
CA GLU A 251 -45.07 -30.08 -5.56
C GLU A 251 -43.89 -30.40 -6.51
N ASN A 252 -44.02 -31.42 -7.37
CA ASN A 252 -42.99 -31.89 -8.30
C ASN A 252 -41.66 -32.30 -7.64
N ARG A 253 -41.73 -33.00 -6.50
CA ARG A 253 -40.55 -33.50 -5.77
C ARG A 253 -40.59 -35.01 -5.61
N GLN A 254 -39.43 -35.63 -5.73
CA GLN A 254 -39.25 -37.03 -5.40
C GLN A 254 -38.99 -37.16 -3.90
N VAL A 255 -39.89 -37.82 -3.17
CA VAL A 255 -39.72 -38.14 -1.76
C VAL A 255 -39.42 -39.63 -1.64
N ILE A 256 -38.28 -39.97 -1.05
CA ILE A 256 -37.85 -41.34 -0.77
C ILE A 256 -37.76 -41.50 0.74
N SER A 257 -38.50 -42.45 1.30
CA SER A 257 -38.46 -42.77 2.73
C SER A 257 -38.05 -44.23 2.93
N ILE A 258 -37.13 -44.47 3.85
CA ILE A 258 -36.84 -45.81 4.36
C ILE A 258 -37.65 -45.95 5.65
N THR A 259 -38.61 -46.87 5.67
CA THR A 259 -39.56 -47.00 6.78
C THR A 259 -39.94 -48.46 7.03
N HIS A 260 -40.30 -48.75 8.27
CA HIS A 260 -40.88 -50.02 8.70
C HIS A 260 -42.38 -49.91 9.03
N LEU A 261 -42.94 -48.70 8.95
CA LEU A 261 -44.35 -48.43 9.27
C LEU A 261 -45.23 -48.54 8.02
N PRO A 262 -46.27 -49.41 8.01
CA PRO A 262 -47.19 -49.54 6.88
C PRO A 262 -47.88 -48.23 6.51
N GLN A 263 -48.16 -47.36 7.48
CA GLN A 263 -48.80 -46.05 7.28
C GLN A 263 -48.01 -45.12 6.36
N ILE A 264 -46.67 -45.19 6.43
CA ILE A 264 -45.78 -44.36 5.61
C ILE A 264 -45.58 -44.99 4.21
N ALA A 265 -45.70 -46.31 4.10
CA ALA A 265 -45.52 -47.05 2.86
C ALA A 265 -46.79 -47.11 1.97
N ALA A 266 -47.98 -47.01 2.57
CA ALA A 266 -49.28 -47.08 1.90
C ALA A 266 -49.62 -45.80 1.13
#